data_AF-A0A5H2YHW9-F1
#
_entry.id   AF-A0A5H2YHW9-F1
#
_cell.length_a   1.000
_cell.length_b   1.000
_cell.length_c   1.000
_cell.angle_alpha   90.00
_cell.angle_beta   90.00
_cell.angle_gamma   90.00
#
_symmetry.space_group_name_H-M   'P 1'
#
loop_
_entity.id
_entity.type
_entity.pdbx_description
1 polymer ?
#
loop_
_entity_poly.entity_id
_entity_poly.type
_entity_poly.pdbx_seq_one_letter_code
_entity_poly.pdbx_strand_id
1 'polypeptide(L)' 'MAFNPSPKVADCRDIAKKWNKPQIIILAIDPIAGTLEYASYGENKANCDEAKRLADVAYQAIMDKYEE' A
#
# COMPACT_ATOMS: atom_id res chain seq x y z
N MET A 1 17.19 -1.49 -15.28
CA MET A 1 16.69 -2.62 -14.46
C MET A 1 15.27 -2.89 -14.89
N ALA A 2 14.96 -4.10 -15.34
CA ALA A 2 13.57 -4.48 -15.63
C ALA A 2 12.82 -4.55 -14.29
N PHE A 3 12.17 -3.45 -13.92
CA PHE A 3 11.34 -3.38 -12.72
C PHE A 3 10.08 -4.20 -13.00
N ASN A 4 10.03 -5.41 -12.45
CA ASN A 4 8.84 -6.24 -12.48
C ASN A 4 8.10 -5.98 -11.15
N PRO A 5 7.15 -5.03 -11.09
CA PRO A 5 6.38 -4.80 -9.87
C PRO A 5 5.66 -6.10 -9.49
N SER A 6 5.62 -6.40 -8.19
CA SER A 6 4.77 -7.49 -7.71
C SER A 6 3.32 -7.26 -8.19
N PRO A 7 2.50 -8.32 -8.40
CA PRO A 7 1.13 -8.17 -8.89
C PRO A 7 0.33 -7.09 -8.14
N LYS A 8 0.44 -7.06 -6.81
CA LYS A 8 -0.22 -6.06 -5.94
C LYS A 8 0.24 -4.62 -6.21
N VAL A 9 1.51 -4.39 -6.53
CA VAL A 9 2.01 -3.05 -6.89
C VAL A 9 1.52 -2.62 -8.28
N ALA A 10 1.36 -3.57 -9.21
CA ALA A 10 0.74 -3.28 -10.50
C ALA A 10 -0.73 -2.85 -10.33
N ASP A 11 -1.49 -3.55 -9.47
CA ASP A 11 -2.86 -3.16 -9.12
C ASP A 11 -2.92 -1.77 -8.47
N CYS A 12 -2.02 -1.49 -7.52
CA CYS A 12 -1.92 -0.16 -6.90
C CYS A 12 -1.64 0.94 -7.93
N ARG A 13 -0.74 0.70 -8.89
CA ARG A 13 -0.45 1.65 -9.97
C ARG A 13 -1.68 1.91 -10.82
N ASP A 14 -2.43 0.87 -11.17
CA ASP A 14 -3.61 1.01 -12.03
C ASP A 14 -4.74 1.73 -11.29
N ILE A 15 -4.89 1.53 -9.98
CA ILE A 15 -5.82 2.30 -9.14
C ILE A 15 -5.37 3.76 -9.00
N ALA A 16 -4.08 4.01 -8.77
CA ALA A 16 -3.53 5.38 -8.72
C ALA A 16 -3.83 6.15 -10.00
N LYS A 17 -3.69 5.51 -11.17
CA LYS A 17 -4.07 6.08 -12.46
C LYS A 17 -5.57 6.36 -12.56
N LYS A 18 -6.43 5.38 -12.20
CA LYS A 18 -7.89 5.53 -12.20
C LYS A 18 -8.35 6.68 -11.30
N TRP A 19 -7.69 6.87 -10.17
CA TRP A 19 -8.05 7.89 -9.17
C TRP A 19 -7.30 9.21 -9.37
N ASN A 20 -6.44 9.29 -10.39
CA ASN A 20 -5.57 10.41 -10.68
C ASN A 20 -4.78 10.89 -9.44
N LYS A 21 -4.10 9.95 -8.77
CA LYS A 21 -3.30 10.21 -7.57
C LYS A 21 -1.81 9.94 -7.82
N PRO A 22 -0.92 10.81 -7.35
CA PRO A 22 0.54 10.67 -7.49
C PRO A 22 1.13 9.56 -6.61
N GLN A 23 0.39 9.17 -5.57
CA GLN A 23 0.70 8.08 -4.66
C GLN A 23 -0.58 7.44 -4.14
N ILE A 24 -0.54 6.15 -3.83
CA ILE A 24 -1.66 5.41 -3.22
C ILE A 24 -1.15 4.33 -2.28
N ILE A 25 -1.94 4.05 -1.25
CA ILE A 25 -1.74 2.97 -0.28
C ILE A 25 -3.05 2.20 -0.22
N ILE A 26 -2.98 0.88 -0.29
CA ILE A 26 -4.10 -0.03 -0.16
C ILE A 26 -3.81 -0.95 1.01
N LEU A 27 -4.71 -0.95 1.98
CA LEU A 27 -4.73 -1.88 3.11
C LEU A 27 -5.82 -2.90 2.85
N ALA A 28 -5.46 -4.18 2.86
CA ALA A 28 -6.40 -5.28 2.77
C ALA A 28 -6.45 -6.00 4.13
N ILE A 29 -7.68 -6.13 4.63
CA ILE A 29 -8.00 -6.73 5.93
C ILE A 29 -8.83 -7.97 5.64
N ASP A 30 -8.35 -9.14 6.05
CA ASP A 30 -9.13 -10.38 6.05
C ASP A 30 -9.52 -10.72 7.50
N PRO A 31 -10.75 -10.40 7.92
CA PRO A 31 -11.20 -10.68 9.27
C PRO A 31 -11.47 -12.18 9.53
N ILE A 32 -11.56 -13.01 8.47
CA ILE A 32 -11.80 -14.45 8.60
C ILE A 32 -10.47 -15.16 8.87
N ALA A 33 -9.43 -14.83 8.10
CA ALA A 33 -8.08 -15.36 8.30
C ALA A 33 -7.29 -14.64 9.40
N GLY A 34 -7.76 -13.46 9.84
CA GLY A 34 -7.07 -12.62 10.81
C GLY A 34 -5.80 -11.99 10.24
N THR A 35 -5.76 -11.72 8.94
CA THR A 35 -4.58 -11.16 8.28
C THR A 35 -4.79 -9.70 7.89
N LEU A 36 -3.73 -8.91 8.06
CA LEU A 36 -3.63 -7.55 7.55
C LEU A 36 -2.42 -7.51 6.62
N GLU A 37 -2.63 -6.95 5.44
CA GLU A 37 -1.58 -6.71 4.46
C GLU A 37 -1.76 -5.35 3.82
N TYR A 38 -0.68 -4.80 3.28
CA TYR A 38 -0.73 -3.56 2.54
C TYR A 38 0.11 -3.62 1.27
N ALA A 39 -0.25 -2.79 0.30
CA ALA A 39 0.57 -2.47 -0.85
C ALA A 39 0.53 -0.97 -1.11
N SER A 40 1.62 -0.42 -1.62
CA SER A 40 1.73 1.00 -1.92
C SER A 40 2.40 1.24 -3.26
N TYR A 41 2.10 2.39 -3.86
CA TYR A 41 2.67 2.82 -5.12
C TYR A 41 2.87 4.34 -5.12
N GLY A 42 3.99 4.78 -5.70
CA GLY A 42 4.26 6.18 -6.03
C GLY A 42 4.70 6.33 -7.48
N GLU A 43 4.35 7.46 -8.10
CA GLU A 43 4.70 7.73 -9.50
C GLU A 43 6.21 7.94 -9.74
N ASN A 44 6.92 8.36 -8.69
CA ASN A 44 8.35 8.66 -8.70
C ASN A 44 9.00 8.14 -7.41
N LYS A 45 10.34 8.17 -7.34
CA LYS A 45 11.08 7.61 -6.20
C LYS A 45 10.69 8.25 -4.86
N ALA A 46 10.56 9.58 -4.81
CA ALA A 46 10.19 10.28 -3.59
C ALA A 46 8.80 9.88 -3.09
N ASN A 47 7.83 9.76 -4.01
CA ASN A 47 6.48 9.31 -3.70
C ASN A 47 6.44 7.83 -3.32
N CYS A 48 7.29 6.97 -3.89
CA CYS A 48 7.41 5.57 -3.46
C CYS A 48 7.94 5.46 -2.02
N ASP A 49 9.00 6.22 -1.71
CA ASP A 49 9.61 6.21 -0.37
C ASP A 49 8.63 6.74 0.68
N GLU A 50 7.91 7.82 0.37
CA GLU A 50 6.90 8.40 1.26
C GLU A 50 5.66 7.50 1.40
N ALA A 51 5.16 6.93 0.29
CA ALA A 51 4.01 6.01 0.33
C ALA A 51 4.31 4.76 1.16
N LYS A 52 5.56 4.27 1.15
CA LYS A 52 5.99 3.19 2.03
C LYS A 52 5.97 3.61 3.50
N ARG A 53 6.59 4.75 3.83
CA ARG A 53 6.63 5.29 5.20
C ARG A 53 5.22 5.48 5.76
N LEU A 54 4.32 6.08 4.99
CA LEU A 54 2.93 6.29 5.39
C LEU A 54 2.16 4.97 5.53
N ALA A 55 2.43 3.99 4.66
CA ALA A 55 1.80 2.68 4.75
C ALA A 55 2.23 1.91 6.01
N ASP A 56 3.52 1.96 6.37
CA ASP A 56 4.01 1.36 7.62
C ASP A 56 3.33 1.97 8.86
N VAL A 57 3.17 3.30 8.89
CA VAL A 57 2.46 3.99 9.98
C VAL A 57 0.98 3.60 10.03
N ALA A 58 0.31 3.57 8.88
CA ALA A 58 -1.10 3.20 8.81
C ALA A 58 -1.33 1.73 9.21
N TYR A 59 -0.44 0.83 8.79
CA TYR A 59 -0.48 -0.57 9.17
C TYR A 59 -0.33 -0.76 10.68
N GLN A 60 0.68 -0.12 11.28
CA GLN A 60 0.93 -0.19 12.71
C GLN A 60 -0.28 0.31 13.50
N ALA A 61 -0.83 1.48 13.14
CA ALA A 61 -1.99 2.05 13.83
C ALA A 61 -3.25 1.16 13.74
N ILE A 62 -3.40 0.37 12.68
CA ILE A 62 -4.51 -0.59 12.55
C ILE A 62 -4.22 -1.84 13.38
N MET A 63 -2.97 -2.34 13.38
CA MET A 63 -2.56 -3.48 14.21
C MET A 63 -2.75 -3.20 15.70
N ASP A 64 -2.30 -2.05 16.19
CA ASP A 64 -2.46 -1.66 17.59
C ASP A 64 -3.94 -1.73 18.03
N LYS A 65 -4.88 -1.35 17.15
CA LYS A 65 -6.33 -1.43 17.42
C LYS A 65 -6.92 -2.83 17.29
N TYR A 66 -6.27 -3.72 16.55
CA TYR A 66 -6.72 -5.11 16.39
C TYR A 66 -6.28 -6.00 17.56
N GLU A 67 -5.23 -5.62 18.26
CA GLU A 67 -4.70 -6.33 19.44
C GLU A 67 -5.28 -5.85 20.79
N GLU A 68 -6.06 -4.75 20.81
CA GLU A 68 -6.86 -4.28 21.96
C GLU A 68 -8.19 -5.05 22.12
#